data_AF-A0A0H4XN81-F1
#
_entry.id   AF-A0A0H4XN81-F1
#
_cell.length_a   1.000
_cell.length_b   1.000
_cell.length_c   1.000
_cell.angle_alpha   90.00
_cell.angle_beta   90.00
_cell.angle_gamma   90.00
#
_symmetry.space_group_name_H-M   'P 1'
#
loop_
_entity.id
_entity.type
_entity.pdbx_description
1 polymer ?
#
loop_
_entity_poly.entity_id
_entity_poly.type
_entity_poly.pdbx_seq_one_letter_code
_entity_poly.pdbx_strand_id
1 'polypeptide(L)' 'MLDAASLPSDVDIFRLANFTTMIVGTDRFVDAVKRLGLPGLSAEELPVR' A
#
# COMPACT_ATOMS: atom_id res chain seq x y z
N MET A 1 -10.51 -4.51 8.87
CA MET A 1 -9.69 -5.42 8.05
C MET A 1 -10.21 -5.36 6.64
N LEU A 2 -9.30 -5.30 5.67
CA LEU A 2 -9.62 -5.30 4.24
C LEU A 2 -9.65 -6.75 3.74
N ASP A 3 -10.61 -7.10 2.89
CA ASP A 3 -10.72 -8.46 2.32
C ASP A 3 -9.59 -8.66 1.29
N ALA A 4 -8.73 -9.66 1.51
CA ALA A 4 -7.61 -9.94 0.62
C ALA A 4 -8.06 -10.24 -0.82
N ALA A 5 -9.24 -10.84 -1.03
CA ALA A 5 -9.78 -11.14 -2.35
C ALA A 5 -10.24 -9.89 -3.11
N SER A 6 -10.45 -8.77 -2.41
CA SER A 6 -10.77 -7.47 -3.01
C SER A 6 -9.55 -6.72 -3.53
N LEU A 7 -8.33 -7.22 -3.25
CA LEU A 7 -7.10 -6.55 -3.62
C LEU A 7 -6.72 -6.84 -5.08
N PRO A 8 -6.31 -5.82 -5.86
CA PRO A 8 -5.83 -6.06 -7.21
C PRO A 8 -4.48 -6.78 -7.17
N SER A 9 -4.36 -7.88 -7.92
CA SER A 9 -3.17 -8.74 -7.93
C SER A 9 -2.11 -8.29 -8.95
N ASP A 10 -2.54 -7.52 -9.96
CA ASP A 10 -1.72 -7.15 -11.12
C ASP A 10 -1.02 -5.79 -10.97
N VAL A 11 -1.23 -5.08 -9.85
CA VAL A 11 -0.66 -3.75 -9.62
C VAL A 11 0.11 -3.71 -8.30
N ASP A 12 1.21 -2.97 -8.30
CA ASP A 12 2.05 -2.79 -7.11
C ASP A 12 1.53 -1.74 -6.13
N ILE A 13 0.62 -0.88 -6.60
CA ILE A 13 0.12 0.26 -5.86
C ILE A 13 -1.31 0.59 -6.29
N PHE A 14 -2.19 0.81 -5.32
CA PHE A 14 -3.56 1.26 -5.57
C PHE A 14 -4.05 2.13 -4.41
N ARG A 15 -5.10 2.90 -4.67
CA ARG A 15 -5.75 3.76 -3.66
C ARG A 15 -7.05 3.11 -3.21
N LEU A 16 -7.34 3.20 -1.92
CA LEU A 16 -8.65 2.81 -1.39
C LEU A 16 -9.69 3.89 -1.68
N ALA A 17 -10.83 3.50 -2.23
CA ALA A 17 -11.87 4.45 -2.63
C ALA A 17 -12.36 5.34 -1.47
N ASN A 18 -12.42 4.78 -0.25
CA ASN A 18 -12.91 5.46 0.94
C ASN A 18 -11.85 6.29 1.68
N PHE A 19 -10.58 6.25 1.25
CA PHE A 19 -9.47 6.94 1.92
C PHE A 19 -8.68 7.80 0.94
N THR A 20 -8.74 9.12 1.11
CA THR A 20 -8.15 10.05 0.13
C THR A 20 -6.64 10.14 0.18
N THR A 21 -6.05 9.94 1.36
CA THR A 21 -4.61 10.03 1.61
C THR A 21 -3.92 8.67 1.70
N MET A 22 -4.68 7.58 1.71
CA MET A 22 -4.13 6.26 1.95
C MET A 22 -3.93 5.50 0.64
N ILE A 23 -2.68 5.10 0.42
CA ILE A 23 -2.26 4.30 -0.72
C ILE A 23 -1.74 2.98 -0.17
N VAL A 24 -2.13 1.88 -0.80
CA VAL A 24 -1.70 0.53 -0.44
C VAL A 24 -0.75 0.05 -1.52
N GLY A 25 0.40 -0.46 -1.09
CA GLY A 25 1.38 -1.04 -1.98
C GLY A 25 1.79 -2.44 -1.53
N THR A 26 2.37 -3.19 -2.44
CA THR A 26 3.00 -4.48 -2.12
C THR A 26 4.26 -4.27 -1.28
N ASP A 27 4.67 -5.30 -0.53
CA ASP A 27 5.89 -5.24 0.29
C ASP A 27 7.12 -4.84 -0.54
N ARG A 28 7.27 -5.41 -1.75
CA ARG A 28 8.37 -5.08 -2.66
C ARG A 28 8.38 -3.60 -3.05
N PHE A 29 7.21 -3.00 -3.25
CA PHE A 29 7.09 -1.60 -3.62
C PHE A 29 7.41 -0.70 -2.43
N VAL A 30 6.88 -1.03 -1.25
CA VAL A 30 7.17 -0.33 0.00
C VAL A 30 8.67 -0.35 0.30
N ASP A 31 9.34 -1.49 0.11
CA ASP A 31 10.78 -1.61 0.30
C ASP A 31 11.58 -0.75 -0.68
N ALA A 32 11.17 -0.69 -1.94
CA ALA A 32 11.79 0.19 -2.93
C ALA A 32 11.65 1.67 -2.54
N VAL A 33 10.47 2.09 -2.09
CA VAL A 33 10.23 3.47 -1.66
C VAL A 33 11.01 3.83 -0.40
N LYS A 34 11.08 2.91 0.58
CA LYS A 34 11.92 3.08 1.78
C LYS A 34 13.39 3.27 1.41
N ARG A 35 13.91 2.50 0.45
CA ARG A 35 15.29 2.63 -0.04
C ARG A 35 15.54 3.97 -0.75
N LEU A 36 14.54 4.51 -1.42
CA LEU A 36 14.60 5.82 -2.08
C LEU A 36 14.54 6.99 -1.09
N GLY A 37 14.16 6.76 0.17
CA GLY A 37 14.16 7.78 1.23
C GLY A 37 13.21 8.94 0.94
N LEU A 38 12.08 8.67 0.27
CA LEU A 38 11.14 9.72 -0.13
C LEU A 38 10.53 10.40 1.12
N PRO A 39 10.66 11.73 1.28
CA PRO A 39 10.10 12.43 2.42
C PRO A 39 8.57 12.48 2.36
N GLY A 40 7.91 12.46 3.52
CA GLY A 40 6.46 12.60 3.63
C GLY A 40 5.66 11.31 3.44
N LEU A 41 6.32 10.16 3.33
CA LEU A 41 5.66 8.85 3.31
C LEU A 41 5.98 8.07 4.58
N SER A 42 4.94 7.54 5.22
CA SER A 42 5.03 6.55 6.29
C SER A 42 4.42 5.25 5.79
N ALA A 43 5.08 4.12 6.06
CA ALA A 43 4.63 2.80 5.67
C ALA A 43 4.30 1.98 6.92
N GLU A 44 3.06 1.51 7.00
CA GLU A 44 2.56 0.65 8.06
C GLU A 44 1.94 -0.61 7.42
N GLU A 45 2.04 -1.75 8.11
CA GLU A 45 1.39 -2.97 7.65
C GLU A 45 -0.13 -2.82 7.67
N LEU A 46 -0.79 -3.16 6.57
CA LEU A 46 -2.24 -3.14 6.47
C LEU A 46 -2.82 -4.50 6.89
N PRO A 47 -3.56 -4.58 8.00
CA PRO A 47 -4.19 -5.83 8.41
C PRO A 47 -5.34 -6.20 7.45
N VAL A 48 -5.09 -7.24 6.66
CA VAL A 48 -6.06 -7.88 5.76
C VAL A 48 -6.67 -9.12 6.41
N ARG A 49 -7.90 -9.46 6.03
CA ARG A 49 -8.61 -10.69 6.40
C ARG A 49 -8.80 -11.55 5.17
#